data_AF-A0A0N4WCE0-F1
#
_entry.id   AF-A0A0N4WCE0-F1
#
_cell.length_a   1.000
_cell.length_b   1.000
_cell.length_c   1.000
_cell.angle_alpha   90.00
_cell.angle_beta   90.00
_cell.angle_gamma   90.00
#
_symmetry.space_group_name_H-M   'P 1'
#
loop_
_entity.id
_entity.type
_entity.pdbx_description
1 polymer ?
#
loop_
_entity_poly.entity_id
_entity_poly.type
_entity_poly.pdbx_seq_one_letter_code
_entity_poly.pdbx_strand_id
1 'polypeptide(L)'
;MGGKSPFFCHSSLQYTSYKNEKDNCDSELKSNALRIPKRIVFITSCLLNIQLVSASSEKTSNAFSWLPSRSPKRSHKASTENVQGVVSPTDTLETLAEKNGGIPLFLERCVEYIEKEGGLEMEGLYRVPGNQAQLSELEKAFREKGDVDIAGLDMPVHVVATAVKNFFSCLAEPLIPTELHQDILDIMTRLTPVNRNVLIYLTSHLERVASSPSTAMDVHNLSKVLFPTLFRCGTILFW
;
A
#
# COMPACT_ATOMS: atom_id res chain seq x y z
N MET A 1 -15.89 -19.36 -42.35
CA MET A 1 -14.51 -19.55 -41.87
C MET A 1 -14.09 -18.28 -41.15
N GLY A 2 -14.23 -18.25 -39.82
CA GLY A 2 -13.82 -17.11 -38.99
C GLY A 2 -12.96 -17.66 -37.86
N GLY A 3 -11.65 -17.45 -37.94
CA GLY A 3 -10.69 -17.90 -36.95
C GLY A 3 -10.77 -17.06 -35.68
N LYS A 4 -10.97 -17.72 -34.54
CA LYS A 4 -10.83 -17.11 -33.21
C LYS A 4 -9.34 -17.05 -32.86
N SER A 5 -8.82 -15.86 -32.59
CA SER A 5 -7.51 -15.69 -31.96
C SER A 5 -7.59 -16.11 -30.48
N PRO A 6 -6.61 -16.86 -29.95
CA PRO A 6 -6.61 -17.24 -28.54
C PRO A 6 -6.19 -16.05 -27.67
N PHE A 7 -7.00 -15.73 -26.66
CA PHE A 7 -6.59 -14.91 -25.52
C PHE A 7 -5.49 -15.67 -24.76
N PHE A 8 -4.24 -15.25 -24.93
CA PHE A 8 -3.12 -15.75 -24.12
C PHE A 8 -3.09 -15.00 -22.78
N CYS A 9 -3.20 -15.77 -21.70
CA CYS A 9 -3.09 -15.31 -20.31
C CYS A 9 -1.65 -14.82 -20.04
N HIS A 10 -1.48 -13.50 -19.87
CA HIS A 10 -0.19 -12.85 -19.58
C HIS A 10 0.25 -12.98 -18.11
N SER A 11 -0.64 -13.44 -17.21
CA SER A 11 -0.41 -13.50 -15.75
C SER A 11 0.56 -14.63 -15.33
N SER A 12 0.60 -15.75 -16.07
CA SER A 12 1.52 -16.86 -15.73
C SER A 12 3.00 -16.52 -15.89
N LEU A 13 3.37 -15.65 -16.84
CA LEU A 13 4.77 -15.31 -17.10
C LEU A 13 5.35 -14.36 -16.03
N GLN A 14 4.53 -13.43 -15.53
CA GLN A 14 4.96 -12.55 -14.43
C GLN A 14 5.03 -13.30 -13.10
N TYR A 15 4.10 -14.23 -12.83
CA TYR A 15 4.16 -15.07 -11.65
C TYR A 15 5.42 -15.96 -11.60
N THR A 16 5.82 -16.54 -12.75
CA THR A 16 7.08 -17.30 -12.84
C THR A 16 8.31 -16.41 -12.68
N SER A 17 8.29 -15.16 -13.16
CA SER A 17 9.37 -14.20 -12.94
C SER A 17 9.51 -13.84 -11.45
N TYR A 18 8.38 -13.61 -10.77
CA TYR A 18 8.35 -13.32 -9.34
C TYR A 18 8.80 -14.51 -8.47
N LYS A 19 8.42 -15.73 -8.86
CA LYS A 19 8.84 -16.97 -8.16
C LYS A 19 10.33 -17.23 -8.32
N ASN A 20 10.86 -17.02 -9.52
CA ASN A 20 12.30 -17.13 -9.80
C ASN A 20 13.10 -16.02 -9.11
N GLU A 21 12.57 -14.79 -9.03
CA GLU A 21 13.16 -13.70 -8.23
C GLU A 21 13.11 -13.99 -6.73
N LYS A 22 12.09 -14.67 -6.21
CA LYS A 22 11.98 -15.06 -4.80
C LYS A 22 13.07 -16.06 -4.40
N ASP A 23 13.27 -17.09 -5.22
CA ASP A 23 14.32 -18.10 -4.99
C ASP A 23 15.74 -17.48 -5.15
N ASN A 24 15.90 -16.50 -6.03
CA ASN A 24 17.14 -15.73 -6.17
C ASN A 24 17.36 -14.76 -4.99
N CYS A 25 16.30 -14.10 -4.49
CA CYS A 25 16.36 -13.14 -3.39
C CYS A 25 16.75 -13.79 -2.05
N ASP A 26 16.25 -15.00 -1.77
CA ASP A 26 16.65 -15.79 -0.60
C ASP A 26 18.13 -16.20 -0.64
N SER A 27 18.72 -16.29 -1.83
CA SER A 27 20.15 -16.57 -2.05
C SER A 27 21.02 -15.30 -2.04
N GLU A 28 20.52 -14.17 -2.57
CA GLU A 28 21.20 -12.86 -2.58
C GLU A 28 21.21 -12.19 -1.19
N LEU A 29 20.18 -12.39 -0.37
CA LEU A 29 20.12 -11.91 1.01
C LEU A 29 21.24 -12.52 1.89
N LYS A 30 21.72 -13.72 1.54
CA LYS A 30 22.82 -14.39 2.24
C LYS A 30 24.21 -13.98 1.74
N SER A 31 24.33 -13.46 0.52
CA SER A 31 25.63 -13.17 -0.12
C SER A 31 26.06 -11.71 -0.12
N ASN A 32 25.12 -10.75 0.02
CA ASN A 32 25.40 -9.31 -0.13
C ASN A 32 25.25 -8.49 1.16
N ALA A 33 26.01 -8.82 2.19
CA ALA A 33 26.05 -8.08 3.47
C ALA A 33 26.69 -6.66 3.40
N LEU A 34 26.90 -6.06 2.22
CA LEU A 34 27.54 -4.73 2.12
C LEU A 34 27.02 -3.81 1.01
N ARG A 35 25.77 -3.99 0.57
CA ARG A 35 25.09 -3.00 -0.28
C ARG A 35 23.61 -2.98 0.11
N ILE A 36 23.20 -1.98 0.89
CA ILE A 36 21.81 -1.83 1.34
C ILE A 36 20.93 -1.75 0.08
N PRO A 37 20.10 -2.76 -0.24
CA PRO A 37 19.22 -2.73 -1.40
C PRO A 37 18.33 -1.50 -1.30
N LYS A 38 18.03 -0.83 -2.42
CA LYS A 38 17.15 0.35 -2.44
C LYS A 38 15.79 0.10 -1.75
N ARG A 39 15.32 -1.16 -1.76
CA ARG A 39 14.15 -1.64 -0.99
C ARG A 39 14.32 -1.51 0.53
N ILE A 40 15.50 -1.83 1.07
CA ILE A 40 15.84 -1.58 2.47
C ILE A 40 15.98 -0.07 2.71
N VAL A 41 16.50 0.71 1.76
CA VAL A 41 16.57 2.18 1.88
C VAL A 41 15.17 2.79 2.06
N PHE A 42 14.16 2.33 1.30
CA PHE A 42 12.77 2.78 1.48
C PHE A 42 12.21 2.43 2.87
N ILE A 43 12.40 1.19 3.32
CA ILE A 43 11.97 0.74 4.65
C ILE A 43 12.70 1.54 5.73
N THR A 44 14.02 1.73 5.63
CA THR A 44 14.80 2.56 6.55
C THR A 44 14.37 4.02 6.50
N SER A 45 13.96 4.57 5.35
CA SER A 45 13.47 5.94 5.20
C SER A 45 12.10 6.11 5.88
N CYS A 46 11.21 5.13 5.74
CA CYS A 46 9.96 5.08 6.51
C CYS A 46 10.23 5.00 8.02
N LEU A 47 11.19 4.17 8.45
CA LEU A 47 11.53 3.97 9.87
C LEU A 47 12.32 5.13 10.48
N LEU A 48 13.14 5.84 9.71
CA LEU A 48 13.82 7.05 10.18
C LEU A 48 12.79 8.15 10.52
N ASN A 49 11.66 8.17 9.80
CA ASN A 49 10.53 9.01 10.20
C ASN A 49 9.89 8.55 11.53
N ILE A 50 9.89 7.25 11.87
CA ILE A 50 9.48 6.78 13.22
C ILE A 50 10.39 7.34 14.29
N GLN A 51 11.71 7.21 14.13
CA GLN A 51 12.68 7.68 15.12
C GLN A 51 12.59 9.21 15.32
N LEU A 52 12.38 9.97 14.24
CA LEU A 52 12.12 11.41 14.30
C LEU A 52 10.81 11.75 15.03
N VAL A 53 9.73 11.00 14.81
CA VAL A 53 8.46 11.17 15.53
C VAL A 53 8.63 10.87 17.02
N SER A 54 9.32 9.78 17.38
CA SER A 54 9.61 9.45 18.80
C SER A 54 10.47 10.51 19.49
N ALA A 55 11.44 11.10 18.79
CA ALA A 55 12.29 12.17 19.33
C ALA A 55 11.53 13.50 19.49
N SER A 56 10.42 13.70 18.77
CA SER A 56 9.59 14.91 18.87
C SER A 56 8.52 14.82 19.98
N SER A 57 8.20 13.62 20.46
CA SER A 57 7.13 13.39 21.45
C SER A 57 7.43 13.87 22.88
N GLU A 58 8.64 14.34 23.19
CA GLU A 58 9.02 14.69 24.57
C GLU A 58 8.65 16.13 25.01
N LYS A 59 8.11 16.99 24.15
CA LYS A 59 7.82 18.39 24.53
C LYS A 59 6.55 18.98 23.91
N THR A 60 5.35 18.66 24.41
CA THR A 60 4.19 19.60 24.34
C THR A 60 3.15 19.33 25.44
N SER A 61 3.55 19.32 26.71
CA SER A 61 2.57 19.50 27.79
C SER A 61 2.26 21.00 27.93
N ASN A 62 0.98 21.38 27.73
CA ASN A 62 0.32 22.68 28.04
C ASN A 62 -0.28 23.50 26.87
N ALA A 63 -0.47 22.96 25.65
CA ALA A 63 -0.89 23.78 24.50
C ALA A 63 -2.41 23.98 24.26
N PHE A 64 -3.33 23.53 25.14
CA PHE A 64 -4.77 23.51 24.80
C PHE A 64 -5.78 24.00 25.88
N SER A 65 -5.37 24.87 26.81
CA SER A 65 -6.31 25.47 27.78
C SER A 65 -7.20 26.60 27.22
N TRP A 66 -7.02 27.02 25.97
CA TRP A 66 -7.69 28.19 25.37
C TRP A 66 -8.68 27.89 24.23
N LEU A 67 -8.99 26.63 23.92
CA LEU A 67 -9.95 26.31 22.86
C LEU A 67 -11.41 26.48 23.34
N PRO A 68 -12.27 27.25 22.63
CA PRO A 68 -13.67 27.40 23.02
C PRO A 68 -14.49 26.15 22.68
N SER A 69 -15.34 25.74 23.64
CA SER A 69 -16.21 24.57 23.57
C SER A 69 -17.21 24.66 22.41
N ARG A 70 -17.09 23.76 21.42
CA ARG A 70 -17.98 23.69 20.27
C ARG A 70 -19.28 22.96 20.64
N SER A 71 -20.42 23.67 20.55
CA SER A 71 -21.76 23.11 20.79
C SER A 71 -22.18 22.08 19.72
N PRO A 72 -23.04 21.09 20.04
CA PRO A 72 -23.45 20.04 19.11
C PRO A 72 -24.76 20.40 18.37
N LYS A 73 -24.83 20.11 17.06
CA LYS A 73 -26.05 19.99 16.21
C LYS A 73 -25.59 19.41 14.85
N ARG A 74 -26.24 18.48 14.16
CA ARG A 74 -27.62 17.97 14.16
C ARG A 74 -27.68 16.62 13.40
N SER A 75 -28.63 15.76 13.77
CA SER A 75 -28.91 14.42 13.23
C SER A 75 -29.51 14.40 11.81
N HIS A 76 -29.08 13.43 10.98
CA HIS A 76 -29.88 12.84 9.89
C HIS A 76 -29.70 11.31 9.79
N LYS A 77 -30.84 10.63 10.02
CA LYS A 77 -31.37 9.29 9.64
C LYS A 77 -30.47 8.22 8.98
N ALA A 78 -30.59 6.98 9.50
CA ALA A 78 -29.88 5.75 9.11
C ALA A 78 -30.38 5.07 7.81
N SER A 79 -29.46 4.50 7.01
CA SER A 79 -29.39 3.05 6.66
C SER A 79 -28.42 2.78 5.49
N THR A 80 -27.29 2.12 5.78
CA THR A 80 -26.57 1.07 5.03
C THR A 80 -25.25 0.93 5.78
N GLU A 81 -24.83 -0.27 6.19
CA GLU A 81 -23.51 -0.48 6.78
C GLU A 81 -22.46 0.07 5.81
N ASN A 82 -21.80 1.16 6.18
CA ASN A 82 -20.78 1.80 5.36
C ASN A 82 -19.52 0.96 5.45
N VAL A 83 -19.49 -0.18 4.74
CA VAL A 83 -18.31 -1.03 4.62
C VAL A 83 -17.31 -0.28 3.74
N GLN A 84 -16.43 0.48 4.39
CA GLN A 84 -15.30 1.15 3.77
C GLN A 84 -14.17 0.13 3.54
N GLY A 85 -13.61 0.08 2.34
CA GLY A 85 -12.51 -0.85 2.01
C GLY A 85 -12.97 -2.18 1.41
N VAL A 86 -12.00 -2.92 0.86
CA VAL A 86 -12.21 -4.27 0.31
C VAL A 86 -11.92 -5.40 1.31
N VAL A 87 -11.39 -5.06 2.50
CA VAL A 87 -10.97 -6.00 3.53
C VAL A 87 -12.08 -6.14 4.57
N SER A 88 -12.57 -7.35 4.81
CA SER A 88 -13.52 -7.66 5.88
C SER A 88 -12.80 -7.67 7.24
N PRO A 89 -13.47 -7.36 8.36
CA PRO A 89 -12.88 -7.46 9.70
C PRO A 89 -12.32 -8.84 10.07
N THR A 90 -12.79 -9.90 9.39
CA THR A 90 -12.33 -11.28 9.57
C THR A 90 -11.14 -11.66 8.69
N ASP A 91 -10.81 -10.83 7.69
CA ASP A 91 -9.78 -11.14 6.72
C ASP A 91 -8.39 -10.85 7.32
N THR A 92 -7.48 -11.81 7.17
CA THR A 92 -6.05 -11.60 7.41
C THR A 92 -5.31 -11.49 6.09
N LEU A 93 -4.13 -10.88 6.10
CA LEU A 93 -3.31 -10.75 4.90
C LEU A 93 -2.98 -12.13 4.30
N GLU A 94 -2.78 -13.14 5.14
CA GLU A 94 -2.58 -14.53 4.75
C GLU A 94 -3.76 -15.05 3.94
N THR A 95 -4.98 -14.96 4.49
CA THR A 95 -6.19 -15.45 3.82
C THR A 95 -6.45 -14.77 2.47
N LEU A 96 -6.13 -13.47 2.38
CA LEU A 96 -6.27 -12.70 1.14
C LEU A 96 -5.22 -13.07 0.09
N ALA A 97 -4.05 -13.56 0.52
CA ALA A 97 -2.91 -13.89 -0.33
C ALA A 97 -2.82 -15.38 -0.73
N GLU A 98 -3.60 -16.26 -0.08
CA GLU A 98 -3.58 -17.72 -0.28
C GLU A 98 -3.77 -18.15 -1.74
N LYS A 99 -4.71 -17.52 -2.44
CA LYS A 99 -5.16 -17.97 -3.76
C LYS A 99 -4.28 -17.50 -4.93
N ASN A 100 -3.45 -16.47 -4.72
CA ASN A 100 -2.69 -15.80 -5.78
C ASN A 100 -1.20 -15.74 -5.48
N GLY A 101 -0.67 -16.89 -5.05
CA GLY A 101 0.78 -17.06 -4.98
C GLY A 101 1.48 -16.14 -3.98
N GLY A 102 0.76 -15.67 -2.95
CA GLY A 102 1.31 -14.92 -1.83
C GLY A 102 1.10 -13.41 -1.90
N ILE A 103 0.38 -12.89 -2.90
CA ILE A 103 -0.01 -11.47 -3.00
C ILE A 103 -1.54 -11.36 -3.09
N PRO A 104 -2.20 -10.47 -2.32
CA PRO A 104 -3.65 -10.26 -2.44
C PRO A 104 -4.06 -9.80 -3.85
N LEU A 105 -5.12 -10.42 -4.41
CA LEU A 105 -5.59 -10.11 -5.77
C LEU A 105 -5.83 -8.62 -6.00
N PHE A 106 -6.50 -7.98 -5.03
CA PHE A 106 -6.85 -6.57 -5.11
C PHE A 106 -5.62 -5.69 -5.30
N LEU A 107 -4.59 -5.97 -4.50
CA LEU A 107 -3.33 -5.23 -4.52
C LEU A 107 -2.62 -5.43 -5.86
N GLU A 108 -2.57 -6.68 -6.35
CA GLU A 108 -1.98 -7.01 -7.64
C GLU A 108 -2.67 -6.26 -8.79
N ARG A 109 -4.00 -6.35 -8.88
CA ARG A 109 -4.78 -5.64 -9.91
C ARG A 109 -4.59 -4.13 -9.87
N CYS A 110 -4.60 -3.54 -8.68
CA CYS A 110 -4.41 -2.10 -8.54
C CYS A 110 -3.02 -1.66 -9.00
N VAL A 111 -1.96 -2.37 -8.63
CA VAL A 111 -0.59 -2.03 -9.01
C VAL A 111 -0.36 -2.26 -10.50
N GLU A 112 -0.82 -3.38 -11.05
CA GLU A 112 -0.78 -3.65 -12.50
C GLU A 112 -1.48 -2.54 -13.30
N TYR A 113 -2.67 -2.12 -12.84
CA TYR A 113 -3.43 -1.05 -13.46
C TYR A 113 -2.69 0.29 -13.41
N ILE A 114 -2.17 0.68 -12.25
CA ILE A 114 -1.41 1.94 -12.08
C ILE A 114 -0.25 1.99 -13.06
N GLU A 115 0.53 0.92 -13.20
CA GLU A 115 1.68 0.90 -14.11
C GLU A 115 1.26 0.90 -15.58
N LYS A 116 0.21 0.15 -15.92
CA LYS A 116 -0.28 0.03 -17.29
C LYS A 116 -0.92 1.33 -17.81
N GLU A 117 -1.68 2.04 -16.98
CA GLU A 117 -2.40 3.27 -17.35
C GLU A 117 -1.57 4.54 -17.13
N GLY A 118 -0.24 4.44 -17.25
CA GLY A 118 0.65 5.60 -17.24
C GLY A 118 0.84 6.24 -15.87
N GLY A 119 0.59 5.52 -14.77
CA GLY A 119 0.77 6.05 -13.42
C GLY A 119 2.21 6.46 -13.10
N LEU A 120 3.21 5.85 -13.76
CA LEU A 120 4.61 6.29 -13.65
C LEU A 120 4.87 7.66 -14.29
N GLU A 121 3.92 8.21 -15.05
CA GLU A 121 3.99 9.57 -15.61
C GLU A 121 3.09 10.56 -14.85
N MET A 122 2.40 10.10 -13.80
CA MET A 122 1.42 10.88 -13.05
C MET A 122 2.09 11.66 -11.91
N GLU A 123 2.05 12.99 -11.99
CA GLU A 123 2.59 13.86 -10.95
C GLU A 123 1.90 13.60 -9.59
N GLY A 124 2.69 13.43 -8.53
CA GLY A 124 2.19 13.25 -7.19
C GLY A 124 1.46 11.92 -6.97
N LEU A 125 1.79 10.87 -7.72
CA LEU A 125 1.27 9.52 -7.46
C LEU A 125 1.44 9.14 -5.97
N TYR A 126 0.40 8.54 -5.37
CA TYR A 126 0.26 8.29 -3.92
C TYR A 126 0.15 9.52 -3.00
N ARG A 127 0.62 10.70 -3.40
CA ARG A 127 0.45 11.97 -2.66
C ARG A 127 -0.94 12.58 -2.90
N VAL A 128 -1.35 12.72 -4.16
CA VAL A 128 -2.64 13.30 -4.54
C VAL A 128 -3.77 12.32 -4.20
N PRO A 129 -4.80 12.72 -3.42
CA PRO A 129 -5.92 11.84 -3.09
C PRO A 129 -6.85 11.69 -4.29
N GLY A 130 -7.37 10.47 -4.47
CA GLY A 130 -8.43 10.18 -5.42
C GLY A 130 -9.82 10.58 -4.93
N ASN A 131 -10.77 10.66 -5.87
CA ASN A 131 -12.17 10.90 -5.57
C ASN A 131 -12.77 9.77 -4.71
N GLN A 132 -13.40 10.12 -3.59
CA GLN A 132 -13.93 9.15 -2.63
C GLN A 132 -15.15 8.37 -3.13
N ALA A 133 -15.97 8.95 -4.01
CA ALA A 133 -17.11 8.26 -4.60
C ALA A 133 -16.65 7.16 -5.57
N GLN A 134 -15.68 7.48 -6.44
CA GLN A 134 -15.07 6.52 -7.37
C GLN A 134 -14.27 5.44 -6.62
N LEU A 135 -13.60 5.80 -5.52
CA LEU A 135 -12.96 4.83 -4.63
C LEU A 135 -14.00 3.83 -4.09
N SER A 136 -15.11 4.32 -3.54
CA SER A 136 -16.17 3.47 -3.01
C SER A 136 -16.77 2.56 -4.09
N GLU A 137 -16.93 3.07 -5.32
CA GLU A 137 -17.39 2.30 -6.47
C GLU A 137 -16.42 1.16 -6.83
N LEU A 138 -15.12 1.45 -6.93
CA LEU A 138 -14.08 0.45 -7.19
C LEU A 138 -14.06 -0.64 -6.11
N GLU A 139 -14.07 -0.25 -4.84
CA GLU A 139 -14.04 -1.20 -3.72
C GLU A 139 -15.31 -2.05 -3.67
N LYS A 140 -16.47 -1.44 -3.94
CA LYS A 140 -17.74 -2.15 -4.03
C LYS A 140 -17.73 -3.17 -5.16
N ALA A 141 -17.29 -2.76 -6.36
CA ALA A 141 -17.21 -3.65 -7.51
C ALA A 141 -16.32 -4.87 -7.20
N PHE A 142 -15.21 -4.65 -6.49
CA PHE A 142 -14.30 -5.73 -6.08
C PHE A 142 -14.94 -6.67 -5.07
N ARG A 143 -15.64 -6.15 -4.05
CA ARG A 143 -16.36 -7.00 -3.09
C ARG A 143 -17.45 -7.85 -3.74
N GLU A 144 -18.14 -7.33 -4.75
CA GLU A 144 -19.24 -8.03 -5.42
C GLU A 144 -18.77 -9.07 -6.45
N LYS A 145 -17.68 -8.78 -7.17
CA LYS A 145 -17.23 -9.59 -8.32
C LYS A 145 -15.94 -10.37 -8.08
N GLY A 146 -15.18 -10.02 -7.06
CA GLY A 146 -13.82 -10.52 -6.86
C GLY A 146 -12.87 -9.90 -7.87
N ASP A 147 -12.55 -10.62 -8.95
CA ASP A 147 -11.64 -10.11 -9.99
C ASP A 147 -12.33 -9.08 -10.88
N VAL A 148 -11.94 -7.82 -10.75
CA VAL A 148 -12.54 -6.69 -11.47
C VAL A 148 -11.60 -6.16 -12.53
N ASP A 149 -12.13 -5.98 -13.74
CA ASP A 149 -11.47 -5.20 -14.79
C ASP A 149 -11.55 -3.71 -14.45
N ILE A 150 -10.50 -3.18 -13.81
CA ILE A 150 -10.41 -1.78 -13.38
C ILE A 150 -10.46 -0.82 -14.59
N ALA A 151 -9.92 -1.23 -15.74
CA ALA A 151 -9.95 -0.41 -16.96
C ALA A 151 -11.37 -0.25 -17.51
N GLY A 152 -12.18 -1.30 -17.42
CA GLY A 152 -13.60 -1.25 -17.78
C GLY A 152 -14.43 -0.32 -16.89
N LEU A 153 -13.91 0.10 -15.73
CA LEU A 153 -14.56 1.05 -14.81
C LEU A 153 -14.14 2.52 -15.04
N ASP A 154 -13.22 2.79 -15.98
CA ASP A 154 -12.71 4.15 -16.26
C ASP A 154 -12.20 4.88 -15.00
N MET A 155 -11.47 4.14 -14.14
CA MET A 155 -11.02 4.65 -12.85
C MET A 155 -9.74 5.49 -12.97
N PRO A 156 -9.73 6.76 -12.50
CA PRO A 156 -8.51 7.57 -12.51
C PRO A 156 -7.38 6.92 -11.68
N VAL A 157 -6.14 7.03 -12.14
CA VAL A 157 -4.97 6.43 -11.45
C VAL A 157 -4.87 6.86 -9.99
N HIS A 158 -5.15 8.13 -9.66
CA HIS A 158 -5.14 8.60 -8.27
C HIS A 158 -6.19 7.92 -7.38
N VAL A 159 -7.34 7.51 -7.94
CA VAL A 159 -8.36 6.71 -7.23
C VAL A 159 -7.78 5.35 -6.90
N VAL A 160 -7.17 4.67 -7.87
CA VAL A 160 -6.58 3.32 -7.67
C VAL A 160 -5.39 3.38 -6.71
N ALA A 161 -4.53 4.40 -6.79
CA ALA A 161 -3.45 4.62 -5.84
C ALA A 161 -3.96 4.87 -4.41
N THR A 162 -5.10 5.57 -4.28
CA THR A 162 -5.77 5.73 -2.98
C THR A 162 -6.35 4.41 -2.49
N ALA A 163 -6.88 3.58 -3.38
CA ALA A 163 -7.39 2.25 -3.07
C ALA A 163 -6.30 1.31 -2.53
N VAL A 164 -5.10 1.36 -3.12
CA VAL A 164 -3.91 0.66 -2.59
C VAL A 164 -3.61 1.09 -1.15
N LYS A 165 -3.62 2.41 -0.87
CA LYS A 165 -3.41 2.89 0.51
C LYS A 165 -4.53 2.42 1.44
N ASN A 166 -5.78 2.48 1.00
CA ASN A 166 -6.92 2.08 1.81
C ASN A 166 -6.88 0.59 2.14
N PHE A 167 -6.46 -0.26 1.21
CA PHE A 167 -6.26 -1.70 1.44
C PHE A 167 -5.39 -1.97 2.68
N PHE A 168 -4.19 -1.35 2.76
CA PHE A 168 -3.30 -1.52 3.90
C PHE A 168 -3.83 -0.89 5.18
N SER A 169 -4.51 0.26 5.09
CA SER A 169 -5.16 0.90 6.24
C SER A 169 -6.31 0.06 6.82
N CYS A 170 -6.97 -0.77 6.02
CA CYS A 170 -8.10 -1.60 6.43
C CYS A 170 -7.72 -3.00 6.96
N LEU A 171 -6.46 -3.44 6.84
CA LEU A 171 -6.03 -4.75 7.41
C LEU A 171 -6.32 -4.83 8.93
N ALA A 172 -6.41 -6.03 9.51
CA ALA A 172 -6.52 -6.15 10.97
C ALA A 172 -5.25 -5.62 11.66
N GLU A 173 -4.08 -6.03 11.16
CA GLU A 173 -2.75 -5.59 11.61
C GLU A 173 -2.03 -4.79 10.50
N PRO A 174 -1.16 -3.82 10.84
CA PRO A 174 -0.35 -3.14 9.84
C PRO A 174 0.58 -4.11 9.10
N LEU A 175 0.95 -3.78 7.86
CA LEU A 175 1.87 -4.62 7.07
C LEU A 175 3.20 -4.84 7.80
N ILE A 176 3.67 -3.81 8.52
CA ILE A 176 4.83 -3.89 9.41
C ILE A 176 4.32 -3.75 10.86
N PRO A 177 4.22 -4.87 11.61
CA PRO A 177 3.77 -4.88 13.00
C PRO A 177 4.60 -3.97 13.90
N THR A 178 3.95 -3.33 14.88
CA THR A 178 4.55 -2.33 15.78
C THR A 178 5.70 -2.89 16.61
N GLU A 179 5.67 -4.18 16.92
CA GLU A 179 6.69 -4.88 17.68
C GLU A 179 8.03 -4.97 16.92
N LEU A 180 8.02 -4.74 15.60
CA LEU A 180 9.19 -4.80 14.75
C LEU A 180 9.80 -3.41 14.48
N HIS A 181 9.18 -2.32 14.92
CA HIS A 181 9.63 -0.95 14.58
C HIS A 181 11.00 -0.58 15.17
N GLN A 182 11.44 -1.27 16.23
CA GLN A 182 12.69 -0.98 16.94
C GLN A 182 13.94 -1.50 16.19
N ASP A 183 13.82 -2.57 15.39
CA ASP A 183 14.96 -3.30 14.84
C ASP A 183 14.86 -3.47 13.31
N ILE A 184 15.23 -2.43 12.57
CA ILE A 184 15.06 -2.36 11.10
C ILE A 184 15.68 -3.55 10.36
N LEU A 185 16.88 -3.96 10.77
CA LEU A 185 17.61 -5.07 10.15
C LEU A 185 16.93 -6.42 10.40
N ASP A 186 16.15 -6.52 11.48
CA ASP A 186 15.45 -7.73 11.89
C ASP A 186 13.98 -7.75 11.42
N ILE A 187 13.43 -6.61 10.98
CA ILE A 187 12.07 -6.54 10.40
C ILE A 187 11.96 -7.52 9.24
N MET A 188 12.89 -7.42 8.28
CA MET A 188 12.81 -8.27 7.10
C MET A 188 12.86 -9.73 7.50
N THR A 189 13.71 -10.16 8.43
CA THR A 189 13.82 -11.54 8.90
C THR A 189 12.64 -12.02 9.73
N ARG A 190 11.98 -11.16 10.51
CA ARG A 190 10.87 -11.51 11.42
C ARG A 190 9.49 -11.38 10.83
N LEU A 191 9.32 -10.70 9.70
CA LEU A 191 8.04 -10.67 9.00
C LEU A 191 7.63 -12.09 8.57
N THR A 192 6.33 -12.37 8.69
CA THR A 192 5.74 -13.58 8.14
C THR A 192 6.07 -13.67 6.64
N PRO A 193 6.17 -14.88 6.06
CA PRO A 193 6.45 -15.02 4.63
C PRO A 193 5.49 -14.22 3.74
N VAL A 194 4.21 -14.09 4.15
CA VAL A 194 3.21 -13.33 3.39
C VAL A 194 3.46 -11.83 3.49
N ASN A 195 3.59 -11.26 4.70
CA ASN A 195 3.87 -9.83 4.87
C ASN A 195 5.16 -9.43 4.15
N ARG A 196 6.20 -10.28 4.22
CA ARG A 196 7.45 -10.05 3.50
C ARG A 196 7.25 -10.00 1.99
N ASN A 197 6.53 -10.96 1.41
CA ASN A 197 6.27 -10.97 -0.04
C ASN A 197 5.47 -9.73 -0.45
N VAL A 198 4.43 -9.37 0.29
CA VAL A 198 3.62 -8.19 0.03
C VAL A 198 4.45 -6.90 0.15
N LEU A 199 5.33 -6.80 1.15
CA LEU A 199 6.24 -5.67 1.31
C LEU A 199 7.25 -5.59 0.17
N ILE A 200 7.84 -6.70 -0.26
CA ILE A 200 8.75 -6.75 -1.41
C ILE A 200 8.02 -6.33 -2.69
N TYR A 201 6.83 -6.85 -2.93
CA TYR A 201 5.99 -6.50 -4.08
C TYR A 201 5.70 -5.00 -4.12
N LEU A 202 5.20 -4.45 -3.02
CA LEU A 202 4.89 -3.02 -2.90
C LEU A 202 6.15 -2.16 -3.08
N THR A 203 7.23 -2.47 -2.37
CA THR A 203 8.47 -1.67 -2.44
C THR A 203 9.12 -1.71 -3.82
N SER A 204 8.96 -2.82 -4.57
CA SER A 204 9.41 -2.91 -5.96
C SER A 204 8.65 -1.97 -6.88
N HIS A 205 7.33 -1.86 -6.70
CA HIS A 205 6.51 -0.87 -7.41
C HIS A 205 6.93 0.57 -7.06
N LEU A 206 7.07 0.87 -5.77
CA LEU A 206 7.45 2.21 -5.30
C LEU A 206 8.85 2.63 -5.75
N GLU A 207 9.77 1.68 -5.91
CA GLU A 207 11.09 1.96 -6.50
C GLU A 207 10.98 2.42 -7.96
N ARG A 208 10.06 1.84 -8.76
CA ARG A 208 9.79 2.30 -10.13
C ARG A 208 9.15 3.69 -10.14
N VAL A 209 8.21 3.95 -9.23
CA VAL A 209 7.61 5.29 -9.04
C VAL A 209 8.71 6.33 -8.73
N ALA A 210 9.56 6.05 -7.74
CA ALA A 210 10.65 6.93 -7.35
C ALA A 210 11.72 7.13 -8.42
N SER A 211 11.88 6.14 -9.30
CA SER A 211 12.84 6.21 -10.42
C SER A 211 12.28 7.01 -11.60
N SER A 212 10.98 7.27 -11.65
CA SER A 212 10.36 8.09 -12.69
C SER A 212 10.33 9.57 -12.29
N PRO A 213 11.06 10.45 -12.99
CA PRO A 213 11.07 11.88 -12.69
C PRO A 213 9.69 12.54 -12.85
N SER A 214 8.87 12.05 -13.78
CA SER A 214 7.54 12.58 -14.09
C SER A 214 6.58 12.51 -12.91
N THR A 215 6.78 11.55 -11.99
CA THR A 215 5.94 11.43 -10.80
C THR A 215 6.20 12.53 -9.78
N ALA A 216 7.38 13.18 -9.82
CA ALA A 216 7.87 14.08 -8.77
C ALA A 216 7.83 13.48 -7.34
N MET A 217 7.86 12.15 -7.23
CA MET A 217 7.72 11.41 -5.97
C MET A 217 8.95 10.55 -5.70
N ASP A 218 10.01 11.14 -5.12
CA ASP A 218 11.19 10.41 -4.70
C ASP A 218 10.93 9.48 -3.49
N VAL A 219 11.95 8.69 -3.12
CA VAL A 219 11.90 7.76 -1.97
C VAL A 219 11.48 8.48 -0.68
N HIS A 220 11.92 9.71 -0.46
CA HIS A 220 11.61 10.47 0.75
C HIS A 220 10.15 10.92 0.79
N ASN A 221 9.62 11.44 -0.32
CA ASN A 221 8.23 11.85 -0.47
C ASN A 221 7.29 10.66 -0.37
N LEU A 222 7.63 9.53 -1.01
CA LEU A 222 6.86 8.30 -0.92
C LEU A 222 6.86 7.73 0.51
N SER A 223 8.00 7.74 1.19
CA SER A 223 8.08 7.34 2.60
C SER A 223 7.13 8.17 3.46
N LYS A 224 7.11 9.50 3.31
CA LYS A 224 6.21 10.37 4.08
C LYS A 224 4.73 10.05 3.87
N VAL A 225 4.30 9.81 2.63
CA VAL A 225 2.88 9.60 2.32
C VAL A 225 2.38 8.17 2.62
N LEU A 226 3.28 7.17 2.60
CA LEU A 226 2.92 5.78 2.89
C LEU A 226 3.22 5.34 4.31
N PHE A 227 4.09 6.06 5.03
CA PHE A 227 4.43 5.74 6.40
C PHE A 227 3.20 5.60 7.32
N PRO A 228 2.23 6.54 7.36
CA PRO A 228 1.03 6.37 8.20
C PRO A 228 0.21 5.13 7.84
N THR A 229 0.22 4.74 6.56
CA THR A 229 -0.53 3.60 6.04
C THR A 229 0.12 2.27 6.40
N LEU A 230 1.44 2.14 6.24
CA LEU A 230 2.16 0.87 6.43
C LEU A 230 2.46 0.56 7.89
N PHE A 231 2.63 1.57 8.72
CA PHE A 231 3.04 1.43 10.12
C PHE A 231 1.90 1.73 11.11
N ARG A 232 0.80 2.34 10.65
CA ARG A 232 -0.31 2.82 11.50
C ARG A 232 0.15 3.65 12.71
N CYS A 233 1.28 4.31 12.57
CA CYS A 233 1.75 5.25 13.58
C CYS A 233 0.79 6.44 13.54
N GLY A 234 -0.01 6.57 14.60
CA GLY A 234 -1.10 7.54 14.69
C GLY A 234 -0.66 8.93 14.28
N THR A 235 -1.50 9.56 13.46
CA THR A 235 -1.39 10.91 12.94
C THR A 235 -1.07 11.93 14.05
N ILE A 236 0.21 12.28 14.22
CA ILE A 236 0.56 13.63 14.65
C ILE A 236 0.67 14.45 13.37
N LEU A 237 -0.40 15.24 13.17
CA LEU A 237 -0.59 16.35 12.26
C LEU A 237 0.71 16.93 11.66
N PHE A 238 0.91 16.75 10.36
CA PHE A 238 1.63 17.72 9.53
C PHE A 238 0.92 17.84 8.17
N TRP A 239 -0.06 18.73 8.13
CA TRP A 239 -0.43 19.48 6.93
C TRP A 239 0.17 20.88 7.07
#